data_AF-A0A6I3C319-F1
#
_entry.id   AF-A0A6I3C319-F1
#
_cell.length_a   1.000
_cell.length_b   1.000
_cell.length_c   1.000
_cell.angle_alpha   90.00
_cell.angle_beta   90.00
_cell.angle_gamma   90.00
#
_symmetry.space_group_name_H-M   'P 1'
#
loop_
_entity.id
_entity.type
_entity.pdbx_description
1 polymer ?
#
loop_
_entity_poly.entity_id
_entity_poly.type
_entity_poly.pdbx_seq_one_letter_code
_entity_poly.pdbx_strand_id
1 'polypeptide(L)'
;MSDGTEIPVRWYDPAHDRGVGPAVVYLHGGGMIAGSVPGYAADSGVPFLSVDYRIAPEHPHPTPVEDCFAAVSWLLEHANEQASGRVHERTEM
;
A
#
# COMPACT_ATOMS: atom_id res chain seq x y z
N MET A 1 8.15 0.82 -10.60
CA MET A 1 9.12 1.89 -10.25
C MET A 1 9.99 2.27 -11.45
N SER A 2 10.76 3.35 -11.39
CA SER A 2 11.74 3.75 -12.43
C SER A 2 12.80 2.66 -12.68
N ASP A 3 13.05 1.81 -11.69
CA ASP A 3 13.95 0.65 -11.74
C ASP A 3 13.27 -0.66 -12.20
N GLY A 4 11.97 -0.63 -12.53
CA GLY A 4 11.20 -1.80 -12.96
C GLY A 4 10.73 -2.74 -11.84
N THR A 5 11.01 -2.44 -10.58
CA THR A 5 10.59 -3.28 -9.43
C THR A 5 9.10 -3.11 -9.13
N GLU A 6 8.44 -4.23 -8.78
CA GLU A 6 7.09 -4.26 -8.23
C GLU A 6 7.13 -4.12 -6.71
N ILE A 7 6.22 -3.31 -6.16
CA ILE A 7 6.10 -3.10 -4.70
C ILE A 7 4.88 -3.87 -4.21
N PRO A 8 5.06 -4.83 -3.29
CA PRO A 8 3.92 -5.51 -2.70
C PRO A 8 3.03 -4.52 -1.96
N VAL A 9 1.73 -4.60 -2.22
CA VAL A 9 0.71 -3.82 -1.51
C VAL A 9 -0.38 -4.75 -1.04
N ARG A 10 -1.00 -4.39 0.09
CA ARG A 10 -2.14 -5.12 0.62
C ARG A 10 -3.31 -4.18 0.81
N TRP A 11 -4.43 -4.53 0.18
CA TRP A 11 -5.69 -3.80 0.31
C TRP A 11 -6.54 -4.38 1.43
N TYR A 12 -6.80 -3.55 2.44
CA TYR A 12 -7.70 -3.87 3.53
C TYR A 12 -8.98 -3.08 3.35
N ASP A 13 -10.08 -3.75 2.99
CA ASP A 13 -11.41 -3.14 3.01
C ASP A 13 -12.31 -3.91 3.97
N PRO A 14 -12.81 -3.28 5.05
CA PRO A 14 -13.75 -3.92 5.94
C PRO A 14 -15.15 -4.07 5.32
N ALA A 15 -15.46 -3.38 4.22
CA ALA A 15 -16.75 -3.48 3.55
C ALA A 15 -16.77 -4.60 2.49
N HIS A 16 -17.90 -5.31 2.39
CA HIS A 16 -18.10 -6.36 1.40
C HIS A 16 -18.46 -5.81 0.01
N ASP A 17 -19.11 -4.64 -0.03
CA ASP A 17 -19.55 -3.96 -1.24
C ASP A 17 -19.40 -2.45 -1.01
N ARG A 18 -18.50 -1.83 -1.77
CA ARG A 18 -18.12 -0.42 -1.62
C ARG A 18 -18.17 0.26 -2.99
N GLY A 19 -18.94 1.33 -3.09
CA GLY A 19 -18.85 2.26 -4.23
C GLY A 19 -17.64 3.18 -4.13
N VAL A 20 -17.38 3.96 -5.17
CA VAL A 20 -16.29 4.96 -5.19
C VAL A 20 -16.33 5.84 -3.94
N GLY A 21 -15.20 5.97 -3.27
CA GLY A 21 -15.11 6.66 -1.98
C GLY A 21 -13.66 6.87 -1.51
N PRO A 22 -13.49 7.43 -0.31
CA PRO A 22 -12.16 7.70 0.25
C PRO A 22 -11.38 6.41 0.53
N ALA A 23 -10.06 6.50 0.42
CA ALA A 23 -9.11 5.44 0.78
C ALA A 23 -7.89 6.04 1.48
N VAL A 24 -7.17 5.21 2.24
CA VAL A 24 -5.94 5.57 2.94
C VAL A 24 -4.77 4.83 2.32
N VAL A 25 -3.70 5.52 1.95
CA VAL A 25 -2.40 4.88 1.73
C VAL A 25 -1.68 4.83 3.06
N TYR A 26 -1.40 3.62 3.55
CA TYR A 26 -0.66 3.42 4.78
C TYR A 26 0.79 3.08 4.48
N LEU A 27 1.67 3.97 4.95
CA LEU A 27 3.11 3.81 4.96
C LEU A 27 3.50 3.52 6.41
N HIS A 28 4.06 2.34 6.68
CA HIS A 28 4.42 1.99 8.04
C HIS A 28 5.48 2.96 8.60
N GLY A 29 5.42 3.19 9.91
CA GLY A 29 6.47 3.92 10.64
C GLY A 29 7.75 3.08 10.77
N GLY A 30 8.68 3.48 11.64
CA GLY A 30 9.93 2.74 11.89
C GLY A 30 11.16 3.29 11.15
N GLY A 31 11.12 4.56 10.75
CA GLY A 31 12.29 5.27 10.22
C GLY A 31 12.79 4.77 8.87
N MET A 32 11.92 4.14 8.08
CA MET A 32 12.26 3.45 6.83
C MET A 32 13.20 2.25 6.99
N ILE A 33 13.35 1.74 8.22
CA ILE A 33 14.28 0.64 8.57
C ILE A 33 13.52 -0.58 9.09
N ALA A 34 12.33 -0.37 9.63
CA ALA A 34 11.49 -1.43 10.18
C ALA A 34 10.03 -1.03 10.06
N GLY A 35 9.13 -1.96 10.37
CA GLY A 35 7.71 -1.71 10.52
C GLY A 35 6.90 -2.85 9.93
N SER A 36 5.59 -2.73 10.05
CA SER A 36 4.65 -3.73 9.57
C SER A 36 3.33 -3.08 9.25
N VAL A 37 2.44 -3.89 8.66
CA VAL A 37 1.02 -3.61 8.45
C VAL A 37 0.35 -3.01 9.72
N PRO A 38 -0.62 -2.09 9.55
CA PRO A 38 -1.38 -1.50 10.66
C PRO A 38 -2.45 -2.45 11.19
N GLY A 39 -2.39 -2.77 12.48
CA GLY A 39 -3.39 -3.61 13.15
C GLY A 39 -4.78 -2.97 13.29
N TYR A 40 -4.90 -1.65 13.15
CA TYR A 40 -6.15 -0.90 13.36
C TYR A 40 -6.92 -0.60 12.06
N ALA A 41 -6.42 -1.01 10.89
CA ALA A 41 -7.07 -0.68 9.62
C ALA A 41 -8.50 -1.24 9.52
N ALA A 42 -8.74 -2.43 10.07
CA ALA A 42 -10.04 -3.08 10.07
C ALA A 42 -11.12 -2.27 10.82
N ASP A 43 -10.74 -1.55 11.89
CA ASP A 43 -11.68 -0.81 12.73
C ASP A 43 -12.02 0.58 12.17
N SER A 44 -11.30 1.03 11.13
CA SER A 44 -11.45 2.39 10.59
C SER A 44 -12.69 2.60 9.72
N GLY A 45 -13.29 1.52 9.18
CA GLY A 45 -14.39 1.60 8.22
C GLY A 45 -14.03 2.15 6.83
N VAL A 46 -12.76 2.52 6.62
CA VAL A 46 -12.21 3.07 5.37
C VAL A 46 -11.21 2.06 4.80
N PRO A 47 -11.10 1.90 3.48
CA PRO A 47 -10.13 1.00 2.90
C PRO A 47 -8.69 1.54 3.01
N PHE A 48 -7.75 0.63 3.27
CA PHE A 48 -6.32 0.93 3.43
C PHE A 48 -5.50 0.17 2.39
N LEU A 49 -4.71 0.90 1.60
CA LEU A 49 -3.60 0.36 0.82
C LEU A 49 -2.34 0.38 1.68
N SER A 50 -2.01 -0.75 2.32
CA SER A 50 -0.75 -0.90 3.06
C SER A 50 0.39 -1.20 2.09
N VAL A 51 1.44 -0.40 2.13
CA VAL A 51 2.58 -0.49 1.21
C VAL A 51 3.75 -1.18 1.90
N ASP A 52 4.26 -2.26 1.30
CA ASP A 52 5.48 -2.95 1.74
C ASP A 52 6.69 -2.35 1.00
N TYR A 53 6.99 -1.09 1.31
CA TYR A 53 8.07 -0.36 0.67
C TYR A 53 9.42 -0.93 1.08
N ARG A 54 10.41 -0.87 0.19
CA ARG A 54 11.76 -1.37 0.50
C ARG A 54 12.39 -0.57 1.64
N ILE A 55 13.04 -1.26 2.56
CA ILE A 55 13.63 -0.66 3.77
C ILE A 55 15.15 -0.53 3.69
N ALA A 56 15.70 0.39 4.49
CA ALA A 56 17.12 0.49 4.76
C ALA A 56 17.56 -0.51 5.85
N PRO A 57 18.83 -0.96 5.84
CA PRO A 57 19.94 -0.51 5.00
C PRO A 57 20.03 -1.14 3.60
N GLU A 58 19.26 -2.20 3.32
CA GLU A 58 19.31 -2.94 2.06
C GLU A 58 18.96 -2.05 0.86
N HIS A 59 18.02 -1.13 1.06
CA HIS A 59 17.62 -0.11 0.12
C HIS A 59 17.70 1.27 0.79
N PRO A 60 18.86 1.94 0.78
CA PRO A 60 19.02 3.23 1.42
C PRO A 60 18.23 4.32 0.67
N HIS A 61 18.19 5.52 1.26
CA HIS A 61 17.63 6.70 0.59
C HIS A 61 18.20 6.85 -0.83
N PRO A 62 17.36 7.13 -1.85
CA PRO A 62 15.96 7.57 -1.76
C PRO A 62 14.90 6.45 -1.86
N THR A 63 15.31 5.20 -2.08
CA THR A 63 14.43 4.11 -2.49
C THR A 63 13.15 3.94 -1.65
N PRO A 64 13.19 3.91 -0.30
CA PRO A 64 11.97 3.73 0.49
C PRO A 64 10.92 4.84 0.24
N VAL A 65 11.38 6.07 0.05
CA VAL A 65 10.50 7.25 -0.16
C VAL A 65 9.95 7.26 -1.57
N GLU A 66 10.75 6.86 -2.56
CA GLU A 66 10.28 6.72 -3.94
C GLU A 66 9.21 5.63 -4.04
N ASP A 67 9.40 4.49 -3.36
CA ASP A 67 8.42 3.40 -3.32
C ASP A 67 7.08 3.87 -2.73
N CYS A 68 7.15 4.63 -1.62
CA CYS A 68 5.98 5.25 -1.00
C CYS A 68 5.25 6.19 -1.98
N PHE A 69 5.99 7.06 -2.67
CA PHE A 69 5.41 8.04 -3.59
C PHE A 69 4.75 7.37 -4.81
N ALA A 70 5.36 6.30 -5.31
CA ALA A 70 4.80 5.55 -6.43
C ALA A 70 3.51 4.83 -6.04
N ALA A 71 3.42 4.27 -4.84
CA ALA A 71 2.18 3.64 -4.36
C ALA A 71 1.03 4.67 -4.26
N VAL A 72 1.32 5.89 -3.79
CA VAL A 72 0.34 6.98 -3.78
C VAL A 72 -0.09 7.35 -5.20
N SER A 73 0.86 7.55 -6.11
CA SER A 73 0.60 7.90 -7.50
C SER A 73 -0.24 6.83 -8.20
N TRP A 74 0.13 5.57 -8.01
CA TRP A 74 -0.60 4.42 -8.55
C TRP A 74 -2.05 4.39 -8.05
N LEU A 75 -2.30 4.58 -6.74
CA LEU A 75 -3.67 4.58 -6.23
C LEU A 75 -4.50 5.73 -6.81
N LEU A 76 -3.91 6.91 -6.99
CA LEU A 76 -4.60 8.06 -7.59
C LEU A 76 -4.98 7.80 -9.06
N GLU A 77 -4.08 7.18 -9.83
CA GLU A 77 -4.33 6.81 -11.23
C GLU A 77 -5.44 5.76 -11.37
N HIS A 78 -5.55 4.84 -10.41
CA HIS A 78 -6.50 3.72 -10.44
C HIS A 78 -7.71 3.92 -9.51
N ALA A 79 -7.90 5.11 -8.94
CA ALA A 79 -8.91 5.38 -7.90
C ALA A 79 -10.35 5.06 -8.35
N ASN A 80 -10.63 5.17 -9.65
CA ASN A 80 -11.94 4.86 -10.23
C ASN A 80 -12.13 3.36 -10.55
N GLU A 81 -11.06 2.57 -10.60
CA GLU A 81 -11.06 1.15 -10.98
C GLU A 81 -10.96 0.22 -9.75
N GLN A 82 -10.19 0.63 -8.74
CA GLN A 82 -9.98 -0.11 -7.49
C GLN A 82 -11.26 -0.21 -6.63
N ALA A 83 -12.30 0.58 -6.93
CA ALA A 83 -13.62 0.46 -6.31
C ALA A 83 -14.30 -0.90 -6.54
N SER A 84 -13.74 -1.78 -7.39
CA SER A 84 -14.35 -3.06 -7.76
C SER A 84 -13.48 -4.31 -7.53
N GLY A 85 -12.25 -4.20 -7.01
CA GLY A 85 -11.25 -5.26 -7.19
C GLY A 85 -10.58 -5.80 -5.92
N ARG A 86 -10.90 -7.04 -5.54
CA ARG A 86 -10.11 -7.87 -4.61
C ARG A 86 -8.64 -7.93 -5.05
N VAL A 87 -7.72 -7.40 -4.24
CA VAL A 87 -6.31 -7.83 -4.26
C VAL A 87 -6.16 -8.89 -3.17
N HIS A 88 -6.36 -10.15 -3.55
CA HIS A 88 -5.90 -11.27 -2.74
C HIS A 88 -4.38 -11.26 -2.76
N GLU A 89 -3.82 -11.35 -1.57
CA GLU A 89 -2.42 -11.67 -1.29
C GLU A 89 -1.90 -12.72 -2.28
N ARG A 90 -1.17 -12.28 -3.30
CA ARG A 90 -0.39 -13.20 -4.14
C ARG A 90 0.98 -13.32 -3.52
N THR A 91 1.04 -14.09 -2.44
CA THR A 91 2.29 -14.68 -1.96
C THR A 91 2.47 -15.98 -2.72
N GLU A 92 3.31 -16.01 -3.74
CA GLU A 92 3.79 -17.27 -4.31
C GLU A 92 5.32 -17.31 -4.27
N MET A 93 5.81 -18.15 -3.36
CA MET A 93 7.05 -18.93 -3.24
C MET A 93 8.35 -18.43 -3.87
#